data_AF-A0A3C1BF75-F1
#
_entry.id   AF-A0A3C1BF75-F1
#
_cell.length_a   1.000
_cell.length_b   1.000
_cell.length_c   1.000
_cell.angle_alpha   90.00
_cell.angle_beta   90.00
_cell.angle_gamma   90.00
#
_symmetry.space_group_name_H-M   'P 1'
#
loop_
_entity.id
_entity.type
_entity.pdbx_description
1 polymer ?
#
loop_
_entity_poly.entity_id
_entity_poly.type
_entity_poly.pdbx_seq_one_letter_code
_entity_poly.pdbx_strand_id
1 'polypeptide(L)' 'MTTLTIQIPDKDRDLFGKLAKRLNVKILQVVEEEVQPNSVTKRAIADARSGKTKKIENLDLFFKSHCI' A
#
# COMPACT_ATOMS: atom_id res chain seq x y z
N MET A 1 -23.83 -18.43 -17.97
CA MET A 1 -22.59 -17.63 -18.12
C MET A 1 -21.76 -17.83 -16.88
N THR A 2 -20.52 -18.30 -17.03
CA THR A 2 -19.62 -18.60 -15.91
C THR A 2 -18.56 -17.51 -15.85
N THR A 3 -18.54 -16.73 -14.78
CA THR A 3 -17.54 -15.66 -14.57
C THR A 3 -16.44 -16.21 -13.68
N LEU A 4 -15.19 -16.12 -14.13
CA LEU A 4 -14.02 -16.65 -13.44
C LEU A 4 -13.31 -15.48 -12.75
N THR A 5 -13.32 -15.48 -11.42
CA THR A 5 -12.65 -14.47 -10.59
C THR A 5 -11.32 -15.01 -10.11
N ILE A 6 -10.23 -14.32 -10.46
CA ILE A 6 -8.87 -14.66 -10.04
C ILE A 6 -8.25 -13.49 -9.30
N GLN A 7 -7.61 -13.76 -8.16
CA GLN A 7 -6.81 -12.77 -7.44
C GLN A 7 -5.41 -12.73 -8.07
N ILE A 8 -4.99 -11.55 -8.51
CA ILE A 8 -3.70 -11.34 -9.18
C ILE A 8 -2.93 -10.33 -8.33
N PRO A 9 -1.69 -10.63 -7.91
CA PRO A 9 -0.81 -9.65 -7.27
C PRO A 9 -0.55 -8.46 -8.19
N ASP A 10 -0.48 -7.24 -7.66
CA ASP A 10 -0.31 -6.01 -8.46
C ASP A 10 0.91 -6.04 -9.40
N LYS A 11 2.00 -6.67 -8.96
CA LYS A 11 3.23 -6.85 -9.77
C LYS A 11 2.99 -7.57 -11.10
N ASP A 12 1.95 -8.41 -11.19
CA ASP A 12 1.64 -9.24 -12.35
C ASP A 12 0.50 -8.64 -13.19
N ARG A 13 -0.07 -7.49 -12.78
CA ARG A 13 -1.22 -6.84 -13.43
C ARG A 13 -0.99 -6.55 -14.92
N ASP A 14 0.22 -6.10 -15.27
CA ASP A 14 0.58 -5.80 -16.67
C ASP A 14 0.62 -7.04 -17.56
N LEU A 15 1.08 -8.17 -17.01
CA LEU A 15 1.11 -9.45 -17.72
C LEU A 15 -0.30 -9.92 -18.04
N PHE A 16 -1.20 -9.87 -17.05
CA PHE A 16 -2.60 -10.23 -17.21
C PHE A 16 -3.37 -9.26 -18.10
N GLY A 17 -3.05 -7.96 -18.07
CA GLY A 17 -3.59 -6.99 -19.01
C GLY A 17 -3.24 -7.31 -20.46
N LYS A 18 -2.00 -7.75 -20.73
CA LYS A 18 -1.56 -8.18 -22.07
C LYS A 18 -2.23 -9.49 -22.50
N LEU A 19 -2.37 -10.45 -21.58
CA LEU A 19 -3.08 -11.72 -21.81
C LEU A 19 -4.56 -11.51 -22.12
N ALA A 20 -5.25 -10.68 -21.35
CA ALA A 20 -6.66 -10.37 -21.55
C ALA A 20 -6.91 -9.75 -22.94
N LYS A 21 -6.03 -8.84 -23.40
CA LYS A 21 -6.07 -8.30 -24.77
C LYS A 21 -5.90 -9.37 -25.84
N ARG A 22 -4.97 -10.31 -25.65
CA ARG A 22 -4.75 -11.42 -26.61
C ARG A 22 -5.91 -12.39 -26.67
N LEU A 23 -6.55 -12.65 -25.54
CA LEU A 23 -7.69 -13.57 -25.44
C LEU A 23 -9.04 -12.90 -25.72
N ASN A 24 -9.05 -11.60 -26.03
CA ASN A 24 -10.24 -10.78 -26.22
C ASN A 24 -11.22 -10.85 -25.03
N VAL A 25 -10.67 -10.93 -23.82
CA VAL A 25 -11.42 -11.00 -22.56
C VAL A 25 -11.46 -9.63 -21.90
N LYS A 26 -12.62 -9.20 -21.43
CA LYS A 26 -12.81 -7.92 -20.74
C LYS A 26 -12.63 -8.11 -19.23
N ILE A 27 -11.71 -7.37 -18.62
CA ILE A 27 -11.58 -7.30 -17.16
C ILE A 27 -12.76 -6.45 -16.63
N LEU A 28 -13.62 -7.06 -15.80
CA LEU A 28 -14.85 -6.42 -15.34
C LEU A 28 -14.66 -5.62 -14.05
N GLN A 29 -13.77 -6.06 -13.15
CA GLN A 29 -13.60 -5.45 -11.85
C GLN A 29 -12.14 -5.56 -11.40
N VAL A 30 -11.57 -4.44 -10.97
CA VAL A 30 -10.30 -4.38 -10.25
C VAL A 30 -10.67 -4.00 -8.83
N VAL A 31 -10.35 -4.88 -7.87
CA VAL A 31 -10.51 -4.58 -6.45
C VAL A 31 -9.15 -4.13 -5.96
N GLU A 32 -9.00 -2.84 -5.70
CA GLU A 32 -7.84 -2.33 -4.97
C GLU A 32 -7.99 -2.79 -3.53
N GLU A 33 -7.14 -3.71 -3.08
CA GLU A 33 -7.11 -4.07 -1.66
C GLU A 33 -6.63 -2.86 -0.87
N GLU A 34 -7.46 -2.38 0.06
CA GLU A 34 -7.04 -1.38 1.04
C GLU A 34 -5.89 -1.96 1.87
N VAL A 35 -4.66 -1.51 1.58
CA VAL A 35 -3.47 -1.93 2.30
C VAL A 35 -3.60 -1.50 3.76
N GLN A 36 -3.97 -2.46 4.63
CA GLN A 36 -4.03 -2.19 6.04
C GLN A 36 -2.62 -1.98 6.62
N PRO A 37 -2.42 -1.02 7.53
CA PRO A 37 -1.13 -0.83 8.18
C PRO A 37 -0.72 -2.10 8.93
N ASN A 38 0.54 -2.49 8.81
CA ASN A 38 1.10 -3.61 9.57
C ASN A 38 1.08 -3.30 11.10
N SER A 39 1.33 -4.30 11.93
CA SER A 39 1.28 -4.16 13.39
C SER A 39 2.23 -3.09 13.93
N VAL A 40 3.41 -2.93 13.32
CA VAL A 40 4.41 -1.93 13.70
C VAL A 40 3.88 -0.52 13.42
N THR A 41 3.32 -0.29 12.23
CA THR A 41 2.72 1.00 11.86
C THR A 41 1.53 1.35 12.75
N LYS A 42 0.66 0.38 13.05
CA LYS A 42 -0.47 0.57 13.99
C LYS A 42 0.03 1.01 15.37
N ARG A 43 1.11 0.40 15.87
CA ARG A 43 1.71 0.77 17.15
C ARG A 43 2.35 2.15 17.12
N ALA A 44 3.08 2.50 16.06
CA ALA A 44 3.68 3.83 15.92
C ALA A 44 2.61 4.94 15.92
N ILE A 45 1.48 4.72 15.25
CA ILE A 45 0.33 5.64 15.28
C ILE A 45 -0.23 5.79 16.70
N ALA A 46 -0.36 4.68 17.44
CA ALA A 46 -0.85 4.70 18.82
C ALA A 46 0.12 5.42 19.78
N ASP A 47 1.42 5.21 19.62
CA ASP A 47 2.46 5.86 20.41
C ASP A 47 2.50 7.38 20.12
N ALA A 48 2.28 7.79 18.88
CA ALA A 48 2.14 9.19 18.51
C ALA A 48 0.89 9.85 19.13
N ARG A 49 -0.27 9.18 19.09
CA ARG A 49 -1.52 9.67 19.69
C ARG A 49 -1.46 9.75 21.22
N SER A 50 -0.71 8.85 21.85
CA SER A 50 -0.55 8.82 23.31
C SER A 50 0.54 9.76 23.82
N GLY A 51 1.23 10.50 22.95
CA GLY A 51 2.26 11.46 23.35
C GLY A 51 3.57 10.80 23.83
N LYS A 52 3.78 9.52 23.52
CA LYS A 52 5.03 8.81 23.81
C LYS A 52 6.16 9.14 22.83
N THR A 53 5.83 9.81 21.73
CA THR A 53 6.79 10.27 20.73
C THR A 53 7.34 11.65 21.08
N LYS A 54 8.59 11.92 20.67
CA LYS A 54 9.19 13.24 20.84
C LYS A 54 8.54 14.23 19.90
N LYS A 55 8.18 15.40 20.41
CA LYS A 55 7.74 16.52 19.58
C LYS A 55 8.94 17.04 18.80
N ILE A 56 8.73 17.30 17.51
CA ILE A 56 9.73 18.00 16.69
C ILE A 56 9.57 19.48 16.99
N GLU A 57 10.50 20.04 17.76
CA GLU A 57 10.50 21.46 18.14
C GLU A 57 11.15 22.34 17.06
N ASN A 58 12.10 21.78 16.31
CA ASN A 58 12.82 22.47 15.26
C ASN A 58 13.11 21.50 14.10
N LEU A 59 12.63 21.84 12.91
CA LEU A 59 12.78 21.02 11.71
C LEU A 59 14.25 20.90 11.28
N ASP A 60 15.02 21.98 11.31
CA ASP A 60 16.44 21.96 10.92
C ASP A 60 17.28 21.07 11.84
N LEU A 61 17.00 21.09 13.15
CA LEU A 61 17.67 20.20 14.12
C LEU A 61 17.21 18.75 13.98
N PHE A 62 15.94 18.52 13.67
CA PHE A 62 15.43 17.17 13.40
C PHE A 62 16.15 16.53 12.22
N PHE A 63 16.27 17.25 11.11
CA PHE A 63 17.00 16.74 9.94
C PHE A 63 18.50 16.63 10.21
N LYS A 64 19.14 17.60 10.87
CA LYS A 64 20.58 17.48 11.23
C LYS A 64 20.89 16.31 12.16
N SER A 65 20.00 15.96 13.10
CA SER A 65 20.19 14.84 14.03
C SER A 65 19.92 13.46 13.43
N HIS A 66 19.19 13.42 12.30
CA HIS A 66 18.84 12.19 11.58
C HIS A 66 19.43 12.14 10.16
N CYS A 67 20.37 13.04 9.85
CA CYS A 67 21.20 12.95 8.66
C CYS A 67 22.15 11.75 8.82
N ILE A 68 21.89 10.73 8.00
CA ILE A 68 22.88 9.81 7.44
C ILE A 68 23.77 10.60 6.49
#